data_AF-A0A8J8TR88-F1
#
_entry.id   AF-A0A8J8TR88-F1
#
_cell.length_a   1.000
_cell.length_b   1.000
_cell.length_c   1.000
_cell.angle_alpha   90.00
_cell.angle_beta   90.00
_cell.angle_gamma   90.00
#
_symmetry.space_group_name_H-M   'P 1'
#
loop_
_entity.id
_entity.type
_entity.pdbx_description
1 polymer ?
#
loop_
_entity_poly.entity_id
_entity_poly.type
_entity_poly.pdbx_seq_one_letter_code
_entity_poly.pdbx_strand_id
1 'polypeptide(L)'
;MIQLPDQRYWLYAAVDPDTNEFLHVRLYPTRTTALTEMFLRKLKEKHDVENAVFLVDSAPWIKTALHHLRLRFQYEKHRNRNTVERLFQEIKRRTSQFGNCFRNADPATAETWLQSYAYCWNQLI
;
A
#
# COMPACT_ATOMS: atom_id res chain seq x y z
N MET A 1 5.88 -2.56 -6.83
CA MET A 1 6.92 -1.69 -7.40
C MET A 1 6.35 -1.08 -8.66
N ILE A 2 6.38 0.24 -8.75
CA ILE A 2 5.96 1.04 -9.89
C ILE A 2 7.21 1.54 -10.60
N GLN A 3 7.23 1.42 -11.92
CA GLN A 3 8.30 1.89 -12.77
C GLN A 3 7.88 3.23 -13.37
N LEU A 4 8.64 4.27 -13.06
CA LEU A 4 8.58 5.56 -13.74
C LEU A 4 9.77 5.61 -14.73
N PRO A 5 9.78 6.54 -15.70
CA PRO A 5 10.72 6.54 -16.83
C PRO A 5 12.17 6.26 -16.42
N ASP A 6 12.64 6.92 -15.35
CA ASP A 6 14.04 6.86 -14.93
C ASP A 6 14.24 6.29 -13.51
N GLN A 7 13.17 5.95 -12.80
CA GLN A 7 13.24 5.56 -11.39
C GLN A 7 12.20 4.51 -10.97
N ARG A 8 12.56 3.71 -9.95
CA ARG A 8 11.68 2.72 -9.33
C ARG A 8 11.09 3.28 -8.05
N TYR A 9 9.77 3.22 -7.94
CA TYR A 9 9.03 3.60 -6.76
C TYR A 9 8.40 2.38 -6.09
N TRP A 10 8.33 2.46 -4.76
CA TRP A 10 7.72 1.48 -3.89
C TRP A 10 6.33 1.96 -3.50
N LEU A 11 5.34 1.13 -3.81
CA LEU A 11 3.96 1.36 -3.43
C LEU A 11 3.74 0.80 -2.03
N TYR A 12 3.27 1.67 -1.14
CA TYR A 12 2.78 1.33 0.17
C TYR A 12 1.27 1.44 0.13
N ALA A 13 0.58 0.35 0.44
CA ALA A 13 -0.87 0.31 0.52
C ALA A 13 -1.30 -0.43 1.78
N ALA A 14 -2.30 0.13 2.46
CA ALA A 14 -3.03 -0.51 3.53
C ALA A 14 -4.45 -0.78 3.03
N VAL A 15 -4.90 -2.01 3.22
CA VAL A 15 -6.19 -2.51 2.73
C VAL A 15 -6.84 -3.25 3.88
N ASP A 16 -8.15 -3.04 4.05
CA ASP A 16 -8.95 -3.87 4.94
C ASP A 16 -9.30 -5.18 4.21
N PRO A 17 -8.85 -6.36 4.71
CA PRO A 17 -9.10 -7.63 4.05
C PRO A 17 -10.57 -8.08 4.11
N ASP A 18 -11.36 -7.56 5.05
CA ASP A 18 -12.76 -7.97 5.22
C ASP A 18 -13.67 -7.20 4.25
N THR A 19 -13.41 -5.91 4.05
CA THR A 19 -14.19 -5.05 3.14
C THR A 19 -13.57 -4.94 1.74
N ASN A 20 -12.28 -5.28 1.58
CA ASN A 20 -11.47 -4.98 0.40
C ASN A 20 -11.32 -3.48 0.12
N GLU A 21 -11.50 -2.62 1.13
CA GLU A 21 -11.31 -1.17 0.99
C GLU A 21 -9.84 -0.79 1.10
N PHE A 22 -9.42 0.16 0.27
CA PHE A 22 -8.16 0.86 0.44
C PHE A 22 -8.27 1.89 1.56
N LEU A 23 -7.43 1.74 2.58
CA LEU A 23 -7.33 2.69 3.69
C LEU A 23 -6.32 3.79 3.36
N HIS A 24 -5.13 3.41 2.92
CA HIS A 24 -4.09 4.38 2.60
C HIS A 24 -3.15 3.91 1.49
N VAL A 25 -2.77 4.82 0.60
CA VAL A 25 -1.89 4.55 -0.54
C VAL A 25 -0.86 5.67 -0.69
N ARG A 26 0.42 5.32 -0.85
CA ARG A 26 1.55 6.24 -1.05
C ARG A 26 2.63 5.64 -1.94
N LEU A 27 3.36 6.50 -2.66
CA LEU A 27 4.57 6.12 -3.37
C LEU A 27 5.81 6.69 -2.69
N TYR A 28 6.83 5.85 -2.54
CA TYR A 28 8.12 6.27 -2.00
C TYR A 28 9.27 5.83 -2.91
N PRO A 29 10.35 6.62 -3.03
CA PRO A 29 11.50 6.24 -3.86
C PRO A 29 12.29 5.07 -3.27
N THR A 30 12.21 4.83 -1.96
CA THR A 30 12.97 3.79 -1.25
C THR A 30 12.13 3.06 -0.21
N ARG A 31 12.70 2.00 0.38
CA ARG A 31 12.10 1.27 1.51
C ARG A 31 12.96 1.43 2.74
N THR A 32 12.54 2.31 3.64
CA THR A 32 13.20 2.55 4.92
C THR A 32 12.20 2.48 6.05
N THR A 33 12.70 2.24 7.27
CA THR A 33 11.88 2.26 8.48
C THR A 33 11.19 3.62 8.64
N ALA A 34 11.91 4.72 8.42
CA ALA A 34 11.37 6.07 8.55
C ALA A 34 10.17 6.33 7.61
N LEU A 35 10.27 5.95 6.34
CA LEU A 35 9.16 6.10 5.39
C LEU A 35 7.96 5.22 5.75
N THR A 36 8.23 4.02 6.27
CA THR A 36 7.17 3.13 6.75
C THR A 36 6.47 3.69 7.99
N GLU A 37 7.21 4.28 8.92
CA GLU A 37 6.64 4.97 10.08
C GLU A 37 5.79 6.17 9.65
N MET A 38 6.26 6.97 8.70
CA MET A 38 5.48 8.09 8.15
C MET A 38 4.15 7.61 7.56
N PHE A 39 4.19 6.53 6.77
CA PHE A 39 3.00 5.91 6.21
C PHE A 39 2.01 5.44 7.30
N LEU A 40 2.51 4.71 8.30
CA LEU A 40 1.69 4.16 9.39
C LEU A 40 1.12 5.26 10.30
N ARG A 41 1.86 6.34 10.56
CA ARG A 41 1.35 7.50 11.31
C ARG A 41 0.20 8.15 10.56
N LYS A 42 0.36 8.38 9.25
CA LYS A 42 -0.70 8.94 8.40
C LYS A 42 -1.93 8.03 8.32
N LEU A 43 -1.71 6.72 8.27
CA LEU A 43 -2.80 5.74 8.35
C LEU A 43 -3.55 5.85 9.69
N LYS A 44 -2.84 5.90 10.81
CA LYS A 44 -3.44 6.02 12.16
C LYS A 44 -4.16 7.35 12.38
N GLU A 45 -3.69 8.43 11.77
CA GLU A 45 -4.38 9.73 11.81
C GLU A 45 -5.72 9.69 11.07
N LYS A 46 -5.85 8.87 10.02
CA LYS A 46 -7.03 8.83 9.15
C LYS A 46 -8.03 7.74 9.51
N HIS A 47 -7.57 6.65 10.13
CA HIS A 47 -8.37 5.46 10.39
C HIS A 47 -8.13 4.97 11.82
N ASP A 48 -9.19 4.47 12.46
CA ASP A 48 -9.05 3.80 13.76
C ASP A 48 -8.43 2.41 13.55
N VAL A 49 -7.12 2.35 13.74
CA VAL A 49 -6.30 1.13 13.61
C VAL A 49 -5.67 0.73 14.95
N GLU A 50 -6.12 1.31 16.07
CA GLU A 50 -5.49 1.09 17.37
C GLU A 50 -5.60 -0.37 17.83
N ASN A 51 -6.74 -0.99 17.54
CA ASN A 51 -6.99 -2.39 17.87
C ASN A 51 -6.75 -3.35 16.69
N ALA A 52 -6.39 -2.82 15.52
CA ALA A 52 -6.16 -3.61 14.31
C ALA A 52 -4.88 -4.46 14.42
N VAL A 53 -4.87 -5.59 13.71
CA VAL A 53 -3.68 -6.44 13.54
C VAL A 53 -3.16 -6.28 12.12
N PHE A 54 -1.96 -5.72 11.98
CA PHE A 54 -1.32 -5.54 10.69
C PHE A 54 -0.76 -6.86 10.16
N LEU A 55 -1.21 -7.25 8.98
CA LEU A 55 -0.72 -8.43 8.27
C LEU A 55 0.41 -8.01 7.34
N VAL A 56 1.64 -8.41 7.65
CA VAL A 56 2.83 -7.95 6.93
C VAL A 56 3.76 -9.08 6.56
N ASP A 57 4.57 -8.86 5.53
CA ASP A 57 5.58 -9.81 5.10
C ASP A 57 6.83 -9.78 6.02
N SER A 58 7.88 -10.51 5.63
CA SER A 58 9.08 -10.66 6.44
C SER A 58 10.02 -9.46 6.37
N ALA A 59 9.62 -8.34 5.76
CA ALA A 59 10.45 -7.16 5.60
C ALA A 59 10.91 -6.58 6.97
N PRO A 60 12.22 -6.49 7.22
CA PRO A 60 12.74 -5.98 8.49
C PRO A 60 12.29 -4.54 8.79
N TRP A 61 12.31 -3.65 7.79
CA TRP A 61 11.94 -2.23 7.98
C TRP A 61 10.47 -2.05 8.39
N ILE A 62 9.58 -2.93 7.93
CA ILE A 62 8.15 -2.89 8.30
C ILE A 62 7.97 -3.31 9.76
N LYS A 63 8.64 -4.40 10.16
CA LYS A 63 8.62 -4.89 11.54
C LYS A 63 9.12 -3.86 12.54
N THR A 64 10.26 -3.23 12.23
CA THR A 64 10.83 -2.19 13.09
C THR A 64 9.88 -1.01 13.23
N ALA A 65 9.27 -0.54 12.13
CA ALA A 65 8.33 0.58 12.16
C ALA A 65 7.07 0.27 12.99
N LEU A 66 6.49 -0.92 12.82
CA LEU A 66 5.32 -1.36 13.60
C LEU A 66 5.66 -1.46 15.09
N HIS A 67 6.83 -1.99 15.42
CA HIS A 67 7.30 -2.08 16.80
C HIS A 67 7.48 -0.69 17.44
N HIS A 68 8.11 0.25 16.75
CA HIS A 68 8.28 1.63 17.23
C HIS A 68 6.93 2.34 17.48
N LEU A 69 5.94 2.06 16.63
CA LEU A 69 4.60 2.63 16.75
C LEU A 69 3.66 1.84 17.69
N ARG A 70 4.16 0.75 18.30
CA ARG A 70 3.40 -0.15 19.19
C ARG A 70 2.13 -0.70 18.52
N LEU A 71 2.17 -0.92 17.21
CA LEU A 71 1.07 -1.51 16.46
C LEU A 71 1.16 -3.03 16.51
N ARG A 72 0.02 -3.70 16.69
CA ARG A 72 -0.05 -5.18 16.69
C ARG A 72 0.15 -5.67 15.26
N PHE A 73 0.98 -6.69 15.07
CA PHE A 73 1.19 -7.26 13.76
C PHE A 73 1.39 -8.76 13.82
N GLN A 74 1.03 -9.43 12.73
CA GLN A 74 1.26 -10.84 12.52
C GLN A 74 2.04 -11.05 11.23
N TYR A 75 2.99 -11.98 11.30
CA TYR A 75 3.70 -12.43 10.12
C TYR A 75 2.81 -13.43 9.39
N GLU A 76 2.39 -13.08 8.19
CA GLU A 76 1.57 -13.98 7.39
C GLU A 76 2.25 -14.28 6.07
N LYS A 77 2.63 -15.55 5.90
CA LYS A 77 3.36 -15.97 4.72
C LYS A 77 2.44 -15.99 3.50
N HIS A 78 1.18 -16.46 3.62
CA HIS A 78 0.38 -16.89 2.45
C HIS A 78 -1.18 -16.78 2.53
N ARG A 79 -1.87 -16.67 3.68
CA ARG A 79 -3.36 -16.81 3.71
C ARG A 79 -4.10 -15.53 3.32
N ASN A 80 -4.10 -14.48 4.16
CA ASN A 80 -4.74 -13.18 3.82
C ASN A 80 -3.91 -12.33 2.84
N ARG A 81 -2.64 -12.70 2.64
CA ARG A 81 -1.82 -12.16 1.54
C ARG A 81 -2.49 -12.43 0.19
N ASN A 82 -3.24 -13.53 0.05
CA ASN A 82 -4.02 -13.79 -1.17
C ASN A 82 -5.08 -12.72 -1.43
N THR A 83 -5.73 -12.14 -0.41
CA THR A 83 -6.75 -11.11 -0.62
C THR A 83 -6.10 -9.83 -1.14
N VAL A 84 -5.04 -9.38 -0.48
CA VAL A 84 -4.26 -8.20 -0.91
C VAL A 84 -3.61 -8.43 -2.27
N GLU A 85 -3.01 -9.60 -2.51
CA GLU A 85 -2.41 -9.95 -3.80
C GLU A 85 -3.44 -10.10 -4.90
N ARG A 86 -4.62 -10.70 -4.63
CA ARG A 86 -5.74 -10.78 -5.58
C ARG A 86 -6.28 -9.41 -5.90
N LEU A 87 -6.42 -8.54 -4.90
CA LEU A 87 -6.81 -7.15 -5.10
C LEU A 87 -5.79 -6.46 -6.02
N PHE A 88 -4.50 -6.56 -5.72
CA PHE A 88 -3.44 -6.03 -6.59
C PHE A 88 -3.41 -6.65 -7.99
N GLN A 89 -3.71 -7.94 -8.12
CA GLN A 89 -3.81 -8.61 -9.42
C GLN A 89 -5.04 -8.16 -10.21
N GLU A 90 -6.19 -8.02 -9.55
CA GLU A 90 -7.42 -7.53 -10.17
C GLU A 90 -7.27 -6.08 -10.62
N ILE A 91 -6.59 -5.27 -9.82
CA ILE A 91 -6.20 -3.91 -10.18
C ILE A 91 -5.36 -3.95 -11.46
N LYS A 92 -4.25 -4.70 -11.47
CA LYS A 92 -3.41 -4.84 -12.66
C LYS A 92 -4.16 -5.36 -13.89
N ARG A 93 -5.14 -6.25 -13.68
CA ARG A 93 -5.97 -6.82 -14.75
C ARG A 93 -6.90 -5.76 -15.35
N ARG A 94 -7.63 -5.01 -14.52
CA ARG A 94 -8.55 -3.95 -14.95
C ARG A 94 -7.82 -2.75 -15.53
N THR A 95 -6.65 -2.45 -15.00
CA THR A 95 -5.81 -1.33 -15.43
C THR A 95 -4.71 -1.81 -16.38
N SER A 96 -4.93 -2.85 -17.19
CA SER A 96 -3.91 -3.40 -18.10
C SER A 96 -3.31 -2.36 -19.07
N GLN A 97 -3.99 -1.23 -19.31
CA GLN A 97 -3.44 -0.05 -20.00
C GLN A 97 -2.45 0.78 -19.14
N PHE A 98 -2.62 0.78 -17.82
CA PHE A 98 -1.69 1.30 -16.82
C PHE A 98 -0.85 0.16 -16.26
N GLY A 99 -0.18 -0.61 -17.13
CA GLY A 99 0.88 -1.52 -16.71
C GLY A 99 1.81 -0.81 -15.70
N ASN A 100 2.57 -1.56 -14.88
CA ASN A 100 3.41 -0.98 -13.82
C ASN A 100 4.34 0.19 -14.26
N CYS A 101 4.41 0.50 -15.56
CA CYS A 101 5.06 1.63 -16.17
C CYS A 101 4.10 2.81 -16.42
N PHE A 102 4.15 3.86 -15.58
CA PHE A 102 3.58 5.15 -15.98
C PHE A 102 4.60 5.85 -16.89
N ARG A 103 4.42 5.72 -18.21
CA ARG A 103 5.30 6.38 -19.18
C ARG A 103 5.08 7.90 -19.11
N ASN A 104 6.16 8.67 -18.96
CA ASN A 104 6.17 10.14 -18.91
C ASN A 104 5.35 10.78 -17.78
N ALA A 105 5.08 10.06 -16.69
CA ALA A 105 4.40 10.64 -15.52
C ALA A 105 5.41 11.02 -14.44
N ASP A 106 5.20 12.19 -13.84
CA ASP A 106 5.88 12.59 -12.60
C ASP A 106 5.39 11.70 -11.43
N PRO A 107 6.24 11.42 -10.42
CA PRO A 107 5.84 10.66 -9.24
C PRO A 107 4.58 11.19 -8.55
N ALA A 108 4.39 12.51 -8.48
CA ALA A 108 3.21 13.11 -7.88
C ALA A 108 1.95 12.80 -8.69
N THR A 109 2.04 12.79 -10.02
CA THR A 109 0.94 12.38 -10.91
C THR A 109 0.61 10.90 -10.72
N ALA A 110 1.61 10.03 -10.69
CA ALA A 110 1.41 8.60 -10.45
C ALA A 110 0.79 8.33 -9.07
N GLU A 111 1.23 9.04 -8.03
CA GLU A 111 0.65 8.93 -6.70
C GLU A 111 -0.80 9.43 -6.66
N THR A 112 -1.07 10.59 -7.26
CA THR A 112 -2.43 11.16 -7.32
C THR A 112 -3.38 10.19 -8.02
N TRP A 113 -2.94 9.63 -9.15
CA TRP A 113 -3.72 8.64 -9.87
C TRP A 113 -4.02 7.40 -9.02
N LEU A 114 -3.03 6.87 -8.29
CA LEU A 114 -3.23 5.74 -7.39
C LEU A 114 -4.20 6.06 -6.24
N GLN A 115 -4.17 7.28 -5.71
CA GLN A 115 -5.11 7.74 -4.69
C GLN A 115 -6.53 7.90 -5.23
N SER A 116 -6.69 8.51 -6.41
CA SER A 116 -8.00 8.62 -7.08
C SER A 116 -8.56 7.25 -7.43
N TYR A 117 -7.70 6.32 -7.83
CA TYR A 117 -8.09 4.93 -8.07
C TYR A 117 -8.61 4.26 -6.80
N ALA A 118 -7.85 4.34 -5.70
CA ALA A 118 -8.27 3.79 -4.41
C ALA A 118 -9.62 4.37 -3.96
N TYR A 119 -9.84 5.67 -4.17
CA TYR A 119 -11.13 6.31 -3.92
C TYR A 119 -12.25 5.71 -4.79
N CYS A 120 -12.05 5.62 -6.10
CA CYS A 120 -13.06 5.03 -7.01
C CYS A 120 -13.34 3.57 -6.69
N TRP A 121 -12.32 2.78 -6.33
CA TRP A 121 -12.48 1.39 -5.93
C TRP A 121 -13.42 1.26 -4.74
N ASN A 122 -13.19 2.07 -3.69
CA ASN A 122 -14.02 2.06 -2.49
C ASN A 122 -15.48 2.50 -2.74
N GLN A 123 -15.80 3.09 -3.91
CA GLN A 123 -17.19 3.42 -4.29
C GLN A 123 -17.88 2.31 -5.11
N LEU A 124 -17.12 1.31 -5.57
CA LEU A 124 -17.61 0.24 -6.46
C LEU A 124 -17.82 -1.10 -5.73
N ILE A 125 -17.48 -1.15 -4.44
CA ILE A 125 -17.68 -2.28 -3.53
C ILE A 125 -18.84 -1.96 -2.59
#